data_AF-A0A674CK84-F1
#
_entry.id   AF-A0A674CK84-F1
#
_cell.length_a   1.000
_cell.length_b   1.000
_cell.length_c   1.000
_cell.angle_alpha   90.00
_cell.angle_beta   90.00
_cell.angle_gamma   90.00
#
_symmetry.space_group_name_H-M   'P 1'
#
loop_
_entity.id
_entity.type
_entity.pdbx_description
1 polymer ?
#
loop_
_entity_poly.entity_id
_entity_poly.type
_entity_poly.pdbx_seq_one_letter_code
_entity_poly.pdbx_strand_id
1 'polypeptide(L)'
;MKSLWICHTVCVLMCVCPCVLGVLQGTLQQFVDDFFRSVLCSGAVVPPAVKYFFDFLDEQALKHDNVEEETVHIWKTNSLPMRFWVNILKNPHFIFDVHVTEVVDASLSVIAQTFMDACTKTEHKLSRESPSNKLLYAKEISTYKKMVDDYYKGIKQMVPVSDQDMNTHLAEVSREHTDTLNTQAALHQLYQYASKYYDGIIQSLDEDPAAQSKQLTLRLQQIAAALENKVTDL
;
A
#
# COMPACT_ATOMS: atom_id res chain seq x y z
N MET A 1 -6.66 22.15 17.10
CA MET A 1 -7.96 22.87 17.13
C MET A 1 -8.68 22.96 15.77
N LYS A 2 -8.09 22.55 14.63
CA LYS A 2 -8.80 22.50 13.33
C LYS A 2 -9.49 21.17 13.03
N SER A 3 -9.12 20.08 13.70
CA SER A 3 -9.68 18.73 13.45
C SER A 3 -11.08 18.49 14.04
N LEU A 4 -11.52 19.32 15.00
CA LEU A 4 -12.82 19.14 15.68
C LEU A 4 -14.00 19.69 14.88
N TRP A 5 -13.75 20.64 13.96
CA TRP A 5 -14.81 21.28 13.15
C TRP A 5 -15.33 20.40 12.01
N ILE A 6 -14.49 19.49 11.50
CA ILE A 6 -14.88 18.50 10.48
C ILE A 6 -15.90 17.54 11.07
N CYS A 7 -15.78 17.19 12.35
CA CYS A 7 -16.67 16.22 13.01
C CYS A 7 -18.07 16.79 13.28
N HIS A 8 -18.17 18.07 13.68
CA HIS A 8 -19.46 18.67 14.04
C HIS A 8 -20.32 19.08 12.83
N THR A 9 -19.69 19.46 11.72
CA THR A 9 -20.41 19.88 10.49
C THR A 9 -21.01 18.67 9.74
N VAL A 10 -20.39 17.50 9.87
CA VAL A 10 -20.81 16.26 9.19
C VAL A 10 -22.03 15.61 9.86
N CYS A 11 -22.25 15.84 11.16
CA CYS A 11 -23.34 15.21 11.92
C CYS A 11 -24.75 15.79 11.65
N VAL A 12 -24.86 17.02 11.12
CA VAL A 12 -26.17 17.72 11.09
C VAL A 12 -26.94 17.50 9.78
N LEU A 13 -26.35 16.94 8.72
CA LEU A 13 -26.88 17.10 7.36
C LEU A 13 -27.39 15.87 6.60
N MET A 14 -27.46 14.66 7.17
CA MET A 14 -27.67 13.45 6.34
C MET A 14 -28.99 12.72 6.59
N CYS A 15 -30.08 13.32 6.10
CA CYS A 15 -31.13 12.57 5.40
C CYS A 15 -30.86 12.67 3.90
N VAL A 16 -30.76 11.52 3.23
CA VAL A 16 -30.18 11.29 1.90
C VAL A 16 -30.87 12.09 0.79
N CYS A 17 -30.13 12.98 0.13
CA CYS A 17 -30.52 13.62 -1.13
C CYS A 17 -29.27 13.93 -1.97
N PRO A 18 -29.25 13.69 -3.31
CA PRO A 18 -28.10 13.95 -4.18
C PRO A 18 -27.55 15.38 -4.11
N CYS A 19 -28.40 16.35 -3.77
CA CYS A 19 -28.02 17.75 -3.57
C CYS A 19 -27.07 17.93 -2.36
N VAL A 20 -27.23 17.13 -1.31
CA VAL A 20 -26.39 17.21 -0.09
C VAL A 20 -24.99 16.63 -0.35
N LEU A 21 -24.90 15.57 -1.17
CA LEU A 21 -23.62 15.01 -1.62
C LEU A 21 -22.79 16.03 -2.41
N GLY A 22 -23.43 16.83 -3.29
CA GLY A 22 -22.74 17.88 -4.03
C GLY A 22 -22.22 19.03 -3.15
N VAL A 23 -22.95 19.39 -2.09
CA VAL A 23 -22.54 20.43 -1.12
C VAL A 23 -21.39 19.95 -0.23
N LEU A 24 -21.45 18.69 0.22
CA LEU A 24 -20.36 18.04 0.97
C LEU A 24 -19.11 17.88 0.09
N GLN A 25 -19.24 17.46 -1.16
CA GLN A 25 -18.13 17.42 -2.12
C GLN A 25 -17.50 18.81 -2.24
N GLY A 26 -18.29 19.86 -2.52
CA GLY A 26 -17.74 21.21 -2.68
C GLY A 26 -16.97 21.72 -1.46
N THR A 27 -17.38 21.33 -0.25
CA THR A 27 -16.70 21.72 1.00
C THR A 27 -15.44 20.87 1.27
N LEU A 28 -15.45 19.60 0.86
CA LEU A 28 -14.34 18.66 1.06
C LEU A 28 -13.33 18.65 -0.11
N GLN A 29 -13.69 19.22 -1.27
CA GLN A 29 -12.93 19.13 -2.51
C GLN A 29 -11.49 19.58 -2.34
N GLN A 30 -11.26 20.71 -1.66
CA GLN A 30 -9.91 21.20 -1.40
C GLN A 30 -9.07 20.20 -0.59
N PHE A 31 -9.66 19.55 0.41
CA PHE A 31 -8.95 18.55 1.22
C PHE A 31 -8.64 17.28 0.42
N VAL A 32 -9.54 16.87 -0.47
CA VAL A 32 -9.32 15.74 -1.38
C VAL A 32 -8.20 16.07 -2.37
N ASP A 33 -8.23 17.27 -2.97
CA ASP A 33 -7.19 17.72 -3.90
C ASP A 33 -5.82 17.81 -3.20
N ASP A 34 -5.78 18.35 -1.98
CA ASP A 34 -4.55 18.45 -1.20
C ASP A 34 -4.00 17.07 -0.83
N PHE A 35 -4.86 16.10 -0.48
CA PHE A 35 -4.45 14.71 -0.24
C PHE A 35 -3.89 14.06 -1.51
N PHE A 36 -4.60 14.17 -2.64
CA PHE A 36 -4.16 13.57 -3.91
C PHE A 36 -2.85 14.20 -4.37
N ARG A 37 -2.67 15.52 -4.21
CA ARG A 37 -1.40 16.20 -4.47
C ARG A 37 -0.32 15.72 -3.51
N SER A 38 -0.58 15.60 -2.22
CA SER A 38 0.43 15.13 -1.27
C SER A 38 0.92 13.71 -1.59
N VAL A 39 0.04 12.85 -2.10
CA VAL A 39 0.37 11.45 -2.43
C VAL A 39 0.98 11.31 -3.83
N LEU A 40 0.50 12.09 -4.80
CA LEU A 40 0.81 11.95 -6.24
C LEU A 40 1.64 13.11 -6.83
N CYS A 41 2.22 14.01 -6.02
CA CYS A 41 3.00 15.12 -6.56
C CYS A 41 4.47 14.73 -6.77
N SER A 42 4.96 14.91 -8.00
CA SER A 42 6.37 14.75 -8.38
C SER A 42 7.29 15.86 -7.85
N GLY A 43 6.73 16.98 -7.37
CA GLY A 43 7.47 18.09 -6.76
C GLY A 43 7.71 17.95 -5.26
N ALA A 44 7.08 16.96 -4.62
CA ALA A 44 7.41 16.57 -3.25
C ALA A 44 8.61 15.63 -3.25
N VAL A 45 9.35 15.56 -2.13
CA VAL A 45 10.45 14.60 -1.97
C VAL A 45 9.86 13.20 -2.02
N VAL A 46 10.03 12.49 -3.14
CA VAL A 46 9.60 11.09 -3.28
C VAL A 46 10.49 10.23 -2.38
N PRO A 47 9.93 9.35 -1.53
CA PRO A 47 10.71 8.48 -0.67
C PRO A 47 11.67 7.59 -1.48
N PRO A 48 12.93 7.40 -1.05
CA PRO A 48 13.90 6.54 -1.75
C PRO A 48 13.36 5.14 -2.02
N ALA A 49 12.61 4.57 -1.07
CA ALA A 49 11.97 3.27 -1.21
C ALA A 49 10.98 3.18 -2.39
N VAL A 50 10.23 4.24 -2.68
CA VAL A 50 9.29 4.27 -3.82
C VAL A 50 10.05 4.29 -5.13
N LYS A 51 11.08 5.14 -5.24
CA LYS A 51 11.95 5.20 -6.43
C LYS A 51 12.64 3.86 -6.67
N TYR A 52 13.31 3.33 -5.64
CA TYR A 52 14.03 2.05 -5.73
C TYR A 52 13.10 0.90 -6.13
N PHE A 53 11.91 0.82 -5.54
CA PHE A 53 10.94 -0.23 -5.86
C PHE A 53 10.32 -0.07 -7.26
N PHE A 54 10.06 1.15 -7.73
CA PHE A 54 9.54 1.37 -9.07
C PHE A 54 10.59 1.11 -10.16
N ASP A 55 11.85 1.45 -9.91
CA ASP A 55 12.96 1.08 -10.79
C ASP A 55 13.13 -0.44 -10.85
N PHE A 56 13.01 -1.13 -9.72
CA PHE A 56 12.98 -2.60 -9.71
C PHE A 56 11.87 -3.17 -10.60
N LEU A 57 10.65 -2.61 -10.55
CA LEU A 57 9.54 -3.06 -11.42
C LEU A 57 9.84 -2.79 -12.91
N ASP A 58 10.44 -1.64 -13.22
CA ASP A 58 10.87 -1.30 -14.58
C ASP A 58 11.96 -2.28 -15.08
N GLU A 59 12.93 -2.63 -14.23
CA GLU A 59 13.97 -3.63 -14.54
C GLU A 59 13.41 -5.04 -14.71
N GLN A 60 12.44 -5.45 -13.88
CA GLN A 60 11.77 -6.74 -14.08
C GLN A 60 11.04 -6.75 -15.43
N ALA A 61 10.36 -5.67 -15.80
CA ALA A 61 9.71 -5.57 -17.10
C ALA A 61 10.71 -5.70 -18.26
N LEU A 62 11.91 -5.14 -18.14
CA LEU A 62 12.97 -5.26 -19.16
C LEU A 62 13.54 -6.68 -19.30
N LYS A 63 13.49 -7.50 -18.24
CA LYS A 63 13.96 -8.90 -18.27
C LYS A 63 12.99 -9.84 -18.99
N HIS A 64 11.75 -9.41 -19.21
CA HIS A 64 10.72 -10.18 -19.87
C HIS A 64 10.40 -9.58 -21.24
N ASP A 65 10.50 -10.37 -22.31
CA ASP A 65 10.15 -9.91 -23.66
C ASP A 65 8.65 -9.53 -23.72
N ASN A 66 8.33 -8.42 -24.41
CA ASN A 66 6.97 -7.95 -24.69
C ASN A 66 6.13 -7.42 -23.50
N VAL A 67 6.76 -6.89 -22.44
CA VAL A 67 6.00 -6.18 -21.39
C VAL A 67 5.66 -4.76 -21.83
N GLU A 68 4.37 -4.48 -22.05
CA GLU A 68 3.87 -3.16 -22.42
C GLU A 68 3.91 -2.17 -21.24
N GLU A 69 4.00 -0.87 -21.54
CA GLU A 69 4.00 0.20 -20.53
C GLU A 69 2.75 0.17 -19.63
N GLU A 70 1.60 -0.22 -20.19
CA GLU A 70 0.36 -0.40 -19.42
C GLU A 70 0.48 -1.50 -18.35
N THR A 71 1.21 -2.57 -18.64
CA THR A 71 1.42 -3.66 -17.68
C THR A 71 2.25 -3.17 -16.49
N VAL A 72 3.29 -2.38 -16.75
CA VAL A 72 4.12 -1.80 -15.69
C VAL A 72 3.34 -0.77 -14.86
N HIS A 73 2.47 0.02 -15.51
CA HIS A 73 1.53 0.91 -14.81
C HIS A 73 0.62 0.14 -13.85
N ILE A 74 0.10 -1.00 -14.29
CA ILE A 74 -0.73 -1.90 -13.45
C ILE A 74 0.08 -2.43 -12.27
N TRP A 75 1.34 -2.84 -12.47
CA TRP A 75 2.20 -3.31 -11.37
C TRP A 75 2.45 -2.22 -10.33
N LYS A 76 2.81 -1.00 -10.76
CA LYS A 76 3.03 0.15 -9.88
C LYS A 76 1.76 0.51 -9.10
N THR A 77 0.62 0.52 -9.78
CA THR A 77 -0.70 0.80 -9.17
C THR A 77 -1.11 -0.25 -8.14
N ASN A 78 -0.99 -1.54 -8.50
CA ASN A 78 -1.41 -2.65 -7.65
C ASN A 78 -0.47 -2.91 -6.47
N SER A 79 0.74 -2.36 -6.49
CA SER A 79 1.74 -2.54 -5.43
C SER A 79 1.74 -1.41 -4.41
N LEU A 80 1.60 -0.14 -4.83
CA LEU A 80 1.69 1.01 -3.93
C LEU A 80 0.32 1.70 -3.71
N PRO A 81 -0.30 2.39 -4.69
CA PRO A 81 -1.62 3.01 -4.52
C PRO A 81 -2.68 2.09 -3.93
N MET A 82 -2.85 0.88 -4.48
CA MET A 82 -3.94 -0.01 -4.10
C MET A 82 -3.72 -0.72 -2.75
N ARG A 83 -2.46 -1.00 -2.39
CA ARG A 83 -2.13 -1.76 -1.16
C ARG A 83 -1.87 -0.87 0.03
N PHE A 84 -1.20 0.26 -0.19
CA PHE A 84 -0.81 1.17 0.87
C PHE A 84 -1.78 2.36 0.95
N TRP A 85 -1.87 3.19 -0.08
CA TRP A 85 -2.59 4.47 0.01
C TRP A 85 -4.09 4.32 0.18
N VAL A 86 -4.74 3.43 -0.58
CA VAL A 86 -6.16 3.11 -0.40
C VAL A 86 -6.43 2.58 1.01
N ASN A 87 -5.52 1.74 1.53
CA ASN A 87 -5.68 1.15 2.86
C ASN A 87 -5.56 2.20 3.98
N ILE A 88 -4.57 3.10 3.89
CA ILE A 88 -4.41 4.22 4.81
C ILE A 88 -5.61 5.18 4.74
N LEU A 89 -6.08 5.49 3.54
CA LEU A 89 -7.20 6.40 3.33
C LEU A 89 -8.50 5.86 3.94
N LYS A 90 -8.75 4.55 3.80
CA LYS A 90 -9.94 3.90 4.37
C LYS A 90 -9.83 3.64 5.87
N ASN A 91 -8.62 3.53 6.41
CA ASN A 91 -8.38 3.16 7.80
C ASN A 91 -7.54 4.23 8.52
N PRO A 92 -8.07 5.45 8.74
CA PRO A 92 -7.31 6.54 9.35
C PRO A 92 -6.87 6.23 10.80
N HIS A 93 -7.56 5.29 11.46
CA HIS A 93 -7.21 4.81 12.80
C HIS A 93 -5.87 4.06 12.85
N PHE A 94 -5.29 3.67 11.72
CA PHE A 94 -3.92 3.11 11.66
C PHE A 94 -2.84 4.16 11.93
N ILE A 95 -3.15 5.44 11.72
CA ILE A 95 -2.20 6.55 11.89
C ILE A 95 -2.60 7.44 13.07
N PHE A 96 -3.90 7.63 13.28
CA PHE A 96 -4.42 8.57 14.26
C PHE A 96 -5.27 7.85 15.31
N ASP A 97 -5.23 8.33 16.55
CA ASP A 97 -6.16 7.90 17.60
C ASP A 97 -7.53 8.58 17.39
N VAL A 98 -8.32 8.02 16.46
CA VAL A 98 -9.63 8.55 16.07
C VAL A 98 -10.67 7.44 15.95
N HIS A 99 -11.87 7.72 16.44
CA HIS A 99 -13.03 6.87 16.20
C HIS A 99 -13.69 7.22 14.88
N VAL A 100 -13.76 6.26 13.96
CA VAL A 100 -14.38 6.43 12.64
C VAL A 100 -15.85 6.03 12.73
N THR A 101 -16.74 7.00 12.50
CA THR A 101 -18.18 6.73 12.40
C THR A 101 -18.53 6.16 11.04
N GLU A 102 -19.66 5.45 10.92
CA GLU A 102 -20.12 4.85 9.65
C GLU A 102 -20.24 5.88 8.51
N VAL A 103 -20.64 7.11 8.84
CA VAL A 103 -20.78 8.20 7.86
C VAL A 103 -19.41 8.64 7.31
N VAL A 104 -18.41 8.72 8.19
CA VAL A 104 -17.04 9.05 7.80
C VAL A 104 -16.44 7.91 6.97
N ASP A 105 -16.66 6.66 7.37
CA ASP A 105 -16.20 5.48 6.63
C ASP A 105 -16.79 5.42 5.21
N ALA A 106 -18.10 5.67 5.07
CA ALA A 106 -18.76 5.76 3.76
C ALA A 106 -18.17 6.88 2.89
N SER A 107 -17.88 8.04 3.48
CA SER A 107 -17.27 9.19 2.79
C SER A 107 -15.85 8.89 2.33
N LEU A 108 -15.03 8.28 3.20
CA LEU A 108 -13.67 7.85 2.88
C LEU A 108 -13.65 6.77 1.79
N SER A 109 -14.63 5.85 1.80
CA SER A 109 -14.80 4.86 0.76
C SER A 109 -15.11 5.47 -0.61
N VAL A 110 -15.90 6.55 -0.66
CA VAL A 110 -16.14 7.32 -1.89
C VAL A 110 -14.85 7.97 -2.40
N ILE A 111 -14.07 8.62 -1.53
CA ILE A 111 -12.80 9.26 -1.90
C ILE A 111 -11.78 8.21 -2.35
N ALA A 112 -11.70 7.08 -1.66
CA ALA A 112 -10.84 5.97 -2.02
C ALA A 112 -11.20 5.40 -3.39
N GLN A 113 -12.49 5.27 -3.71
CA GLN A 113 -12.91 4.85 -5.04
C GLN A 113 -12.49 5.84 -6.12
N THR A 114 -12.61 7.13 -5.88
CA THR A 114 -12.09 8.17 -6.80
C THR A 114 -10.59 8.06 -6.99
N PHE A 115 -9.82 7.79 -5.93
CA PHE A 115 -8.38 7.58 -6.01
C PHE A 115 -8.03 6.33 -6.82
N MET A 116 -8.75 5.24 -6.62
CA MET A 116 -8.61 4.01 -7.40
C MET A 116 -8.92 4.25 -8.88
N ASP A 117 -10.01 4.95 -9.18
CA ASP A 117 -10.41 5.28 -10.55
C ASP A 117 -9.36 6.18 -11.24
N ALA A 118 -8.73 7.09 -10.49
CA ALA A 118 -7.66 7.95 -10.98
C ALA A 118 -6.40 7.17 -11.39
N CYS A 119 -6.15 6.03 -10.73
CA CYS A 119 -5.01 5.17 -11.06
C CYS A 119 -5.25 4.27 -12.28
N THR A 120 -6.47 4.22 -12.85
CA THR A 120 -6.76 3.40 -14.04
C THR A 120 -6.43 4.15 -15.32
N LYS A 121 -5.94 3.45 -16.36
CA LYS A 121 -5.77 4.01 -17.70
C LYS A 121 -7.08 4.09 -18.51
N THR A 122 -8.08 3.26 -18.17
CA THR A 122 -9.34 3.19 -18.92
C THR A 122 -10.22 4.42 -18.70
N GLU A 123 -10.67 5.04 -19.78
CA GLU A 123 -11.70 6.07 -19.71
C GLU A 123 -13.08 5.40 -19.49
N HIS A 124 -13.76 5.79 -18.42
CA HIS A 124 -15.12 5.35 -18.18
C HIS A 124 -16.10 6.31 -18.85
N LYS A 125 -16.91 5.79 -19.77
CA LYS A 125 -18.08 6.52 -20.28
C LYS A 125 -19.15 6.58 -19.20
N LEU A 126 -19.42 7.78 -18.71
CA LEU A 126 -20.46 8.01 -17.71
C LEU A 126 -21.84 7.89 -18.37
N SER A 127 -22.65 6.98 -17.83
CA SER A 127 -24.07 6.83 -18.15
C SER A 127 -24.95 7.19 -16.95
N ARG A 128 -26.27 7.30 -17.14
CA ARG A 128 -27.25 7.50 -16.05
C ARG A 128 -27.28 6.36 -15.02
N GLU A 129 -26.74 5.20 -15.38
CA GLU A 129 -26.63 4.01 -14.53
C GLU A 129 -25.30 3.97 -13.77
N SER A 130 -24.42 4.96 -13.98
CA SER A 130 -23.14 5.01 -13.29
C SER A 130 -23.34 5.25 -11.79
N PRO A 131 -22.55 4.60 -10.93
CA PRO A 131 -22.57 4.84 -9.48
C PRO A 131 -22.45 6.32 -9.14
N SER A 132 -23.22 6.80 -8.16
CA SER A 132 -23.32 8.22 -7.82
C SER A 132 -21.96 8.85 -7.47
N ASN A 133 -21.04 8.10 -6.86
CA ASN A 133 -19.68 8.53 -6.56
C ASN A 133 -18.83 8.79 -7.83
N LYS A 134 -19.05 8.03 -8.91
CA LYS A 134 -18.37 8.29 -10.20
C LYS A 134 -18.89 9.55 -10.87
N LEU A 135 -20.18 9.83 -10.72
CA LEU A 135 -20.78 11.08 -11.20
C LEU A 135 -20.29 12.29 -10.40
N LEU A 136 -19.99 12.10 -9.11
CA LEU A 136 -19.55 13.15 -8.20
C LEU A 136 -18.20 13.75 -8.63
N TYR A 137 -17.22 12.91 -8.98
CA TYR A 137 -15.87 13.32 -9.39
C TYR A 137 -15.63 13.29 -10.91
N ALA A 138 -16.71 13.27 -11.69
CA ALA A 138 -16.66 13.13 -13.14
C ALA A 138 -15.82 14.22 -13.84
N LYS A 139 -15.79 15.44 -13.28
CA LYS A 139 -15.07 16.57 -13.88
C LYS A 139 -13.58 16.55 -13.50
N GLU A 140 -13.28 16.08 -12.31
CA GLU A 140 -11.95 16.12 -11.69
C GLU A 140 -11.12 14.88 -12.06
N ILE A 141 -11.76 13.75 -12.38
CA ILE A 141 -11.09 12.46 -12.62
C ILE A 141 -10.01 12.52 -13.70
N SER A 142 -10.22 13.29 -14.78
CA SER A 142 -9.23 13.47 -15.85
C SER A 142 -7.98 14.19 -15.35
N THR A 143 -8.15 15.14 -14.44
CA THR A 143 -7.04 15.86 -13.79
C THR A 143 -6.26 14.92 -12.88
N TYR A 144 -6.94 14.09 -12.09
CA TYR A 144 -6.27 13.12 -11.22
C TYR A 144 -5.54 12.02 -12.00
N LYS A 145 -6.12 11.52 -13.10
CA LYS A 145 -5.43 10.57 -14.01
C LYS A 145 -4.14 11.18 -14.55
N LYS A 146 -4.19 12.44 -14.99
CA LYS A 146 -2.98 13.17 -15.42
C LYS A 146 -1.96 13.30 -14.29
N MET A 147 -2.39 13.56 -13.06
CA MET A 147 -1.47 13.61 -11.90
C MET A 147 -0.77 12.27 -11.66
N VAL A 148 -1.47 11.13 -11.77
CA VAL A 148 -0.86 9.79 -11.64
C VAL A 148 0.17 9.56 -12.76
N ASP A 149 -0.15 9.95 -14.00
CA ASP A 149 0.76 9.80 -15.13
C ASP A 149 2.03 10.66 -14.95
N ASP A 150 1.86 11.92 -14.56
CA ASP A 150 2.98 12.83 -14.27
C ASP A 150 3.82 12.34 -13.08
N TYR A 151 3.19 11.72 -12.08
CA TYR A 151 3.87 11.12 -10.92
C TYR A 151 4.79 9.96 -11.33
N TYR A 152 4.26 8.97 -12.06
CA TYR A 152 5.05 7.82 -12.52
C TYR A 152 6.15 8.23 -13.49
N LYS A 153 5.87 9.17 -14.40
CA LYS A 153 6.88 9.73 -15.30
C LYS A 153 7.97 10.48 -14.53
N GLY A 154 7.58 11.29 -13.54
CA GLY A 154 8.51 12.03 -12.68
C GLY A 154 9.45 11.09 -11.93
N ILE A 155 8.92 10.04 -11.30
CA ILE A 155 9.73 9.03 -10.60
C ILE A 155 10.70 8.34 -11.54
N LYS A 156 10.25 7.95 -12.73
CA LYS A 156 11.12 7.31 -13.74
C LYS A 156 12.29 8.21 -14.14
N GLN A 157 12.10 9.52 -14.17
CA GLN A 157 13.12 10.51 -14.51
C GLN A 157 14.06 10.88 -13.36
N MET A 158 13.74 10.49 -12.13
CA MET A 158 14.63 10.71 -10.98
C MET A 158 15.93 9.92 -11.12
N VAL A 159 16.99 10.44 -10.50
CA VAL A 159 18.26 9.70 -10.37
C VAL A 159 18.00 8.38 -9.62
N PRO A 160 18.50 7.24 -10.13
CA PRO A 160 18.39 5.95 -9.44
C PRO A 160 19.01 6.00 -8.04
N VAL A 161 18.38 5.32 -7.09
CA VAL A 161 18.93 5.15 -5.74
C VAL A 161 19.91 3.98 -5.79
N SER A 162 21.15 4.19 -5.33
CA SER A 162 22.14 3.11 -5.32
C SER A 162 21.83 2.06 -4.27
N ASP A 163 22.26 0.82 -4.48
CA ASP A 163 22.12 -0.25 -3.47
C ASP A 163 22.80 0.14 -2.14
N GLN A 164 23.91 0.88 -2.21
CA GLN A 164 24.60 1.35 -1.00
C GLN A 164 23.74 2.35 -0.21
N ASP A 165 23.14 3.34 -0.89
CA ASP A 165 22.28 4.33 -0.24
C ASP A 165 21.02 3.67 0.32
N MET A 166 20.42 2.75 -0.44
CA MET A 166 19.23 2.02 0.00
C MET A 166 19.54 1.13 1.22
N ASN A 167 20.66 0.40 1.21
CA ASN A 167 21.08 -0.39 2.37
C ASN A 167 21.38 0.47 3.59
N THR A 168 21.98 1.65 3.40
CA THR A 168 22.22 2.61 4.49
C THR A 168 20.90 3.08 5.10
N HIS A 169 19.95 3.47 4.25
CA HIS A 169 18.60 3.86 4.68
C HIS A 169 17.88 2.75 5.44
N LEU A 170 17.93 1.50 4.93
CA LEU A 170 17.32 0.35 5.60
C LEU A 170 17.98 0.03 6.95
N ALA A 171 19.30 0.16 7.05
CA ALA A 171 20.02 -0.04 8.31
C ALA A 171 19.66 1.01 9.37
N GLU A 172 19.49 2.26 8.97
CA GLU A 172 19.03 3.35 9.86
C GLU A 172 17.62 3.06 10.40
N VAL A 173 16.67 2.75 9.52
CA VAL A 173 15.29 2.41 9.92
C VAL A 173 15.26 1.18 10.83
N SER A 174 16.06 0.15 10.52
CA SER A 174 16.18 -1.07 11.34
C SER A 174 16.68 -0.74 12.76
N ARG A 175 17.71 0.11 12.87
CA ARG A 175 18.24 0.56 14.16
C ARG A 175 17.22 1.34 14.97
N GLU A 176 16.46 2.23 14.32
CA GLU A 176 15.42 3.02 14.98
C GLU A 176 14.29 2.16 15.58
N HIS A 177 14.04 0.98 15.01
CA HIS A 177 12.92 0.12 15.39
C HIS A 177 13.33 -1.19 16.07
N THR A 178 14.63 -1.42 16.32
CA THR A 178 15.17 -2.70 16.83
C THR A 178 14.44 -3.17 18.10
N ASP A 179 14.17 -2.27 19.03
CA ASP A 179 13.56 -2.61 20.33
C ASP A 179 12.03 -2.39 20.38
N THR A 180 11.41 -2.08 19.23
CA THR A 180 9.97 -1.78 19.18
C THR A 180 9.08 -3.01 18.99
N LEU A 181 9.65 -4.11 18.48
CA LEU A 181 8.92 -5.33 18.14
C LEU A 181 9.41 -6.53 18.96
N ASN A 182 8.49 -7.35 19.44
CA ASN A 182 8.84 -8.60 20.11
C ASN A 182 9.17 -9.70 19.09
N THR A 183 10.44 -9.77 18.69
CA THR A 183 10.94 -10.77 17.72
C THR A 183 10.74 -12.19 18.21
N GLN A 184 10.87 -12.45 19.51
CA GLN A 184 10.70 -13.79 20.06
C GLN A 184 9.26 -14.30 19.89
N ALA A 185 8.27 -13.45 20.17
CA ALA A 185 6.87 -13.78 19.98
C ALA A 185 6.55 -14.01 18.48
N ALA A 186 7.08 -13.16 17.59
CA ALA A 186 6.92 -13.33 16.15
C ALA A 186 7.53 -14.65 15.65
N LEU A 187 8.75 -14.99 16.09
CA LEU A 187 9.41 -16.26 15.73
C LEU A 187 8.62 -17.47 16.21
N HIS A 188 8.05 -17.41 17.41
CA HIS A 188 7.21 -18.49 17.93
C HIS A 188 5.96 -18.71 17.05
N GLN A 189 5.27 -17.62 16.66
CA GLN A 189 4.12 -17.71 15.75
C GLN A 189 4.52 -18.21 14.35
N LEU A 190 5.65 -17.76 13.81
CA LEU A 190 6.17 -18.23 12.53
C LEU A 190 6.51 -19.72 12.55
N TYR A 191 7.10 -20.21 13.65
CA TYR A 191 7.45 -21.62 13.77
C TYR A 191 6.20 -22.52 13.76
N GLN A 192 5.05 -22.07 14.27
CA GLN A 192 3.81 -22.84 14.18
C GLN A 192 3.43 -23.17 12.73
N TYR A 193 3.66 -22.23 11.81
CA TYR A 193 3.47 -22.49 10.37
C TYR A 193 4.56 -23.42 9.82
N ALA A 194 5.82 -23.21 10.18
CA ALA A 194 6.92 -24.06 9.73
C ALA A 194 6.74 -25.52 10.16
N SER A 195 6.30 -25.76 11.40
CA SER A 195 5.98 -27.10 11.92
C SER A 195 4.78 -27.71 11.19
N LYS A 196 3.72 -26.92 10.94
CA LYS A 196 2.53 -27.40 10.22
C LYS A 196 2.84 -27.88 8.80
N TYR A 197 3.75 -27.22 8.10
CA TYR A 197 4.12 -27.52 6.71
C TYR A 197 5.51 -28.17 6.59
N TYR A 198 5.99 -28.78 7.67
CA TYR A 198 7.37 -29.22 7.83
C TYR A 198 7.87 -30.10 6.67
N ASP A 199 7.15 -31.17 6.34
CA ASP A 199 7.56 -32.11 5.29
C ASP A 199 7.69 -31.43 3.92
N GLY A 200 6.76 -30.53 3.58
CA GLY A 200 6.79 -29.78 2.33
C GLY A 200 7.94 -28.78 2.26
N ILE A 201 8.29 -28.17 3.40
CA ILE A 201 9.45 -27.28 3.51
C ILE A 201 10.74 -28.07 3.36
N ILE A 202 10.88 -29.20 4.06
CA ILE A 202 12.06 -30.09 3.96
C ILE A 202 12.27 -30.56 2.53
N GLN A 203 11.21 -31.04 1.87
CA GLN A 203 11.29 -31.45 0.47
C GLN A 203 11.76 -30.29 -0.42
N SER A 204 11.20 -29.09 -0.24
CA SER A 204 11.61 -27.91 -1.03
C SER A 204 13.07 -27.51 -0.79
N LEU A 205 13.57 -27.64 0.44
CA LEU A 205 14.97 -27.37 0.80
C LEU A 205 15.92 -28.44 0.24
N ASP A 206 15.48 -29.69 0.17
CA ASP A 206 16.25 -30.78 -0.40
C ASP A 206 16.23 -30.75 -1.94
N GLU A 207 15.26 -30.12 -2.59
CA GLU A 207 15.22 -29.95 -4.04
C GLU A 207 16.03 -28.74 -4.55
N ASP A 208 16.30 -27.74 -3.70
CA ASP A 208 17.04 -26.53 -4.06
C ASP A 208 18.56 -26.68 -3.81
N PRO A 209 19.42 -26.66 -4.86
CA PRO A 209 20.88 -26.73 -4.71
C PRO A 209 21.48 -25.62 -3.83
N ALA A 210 20.88 -24.42 -3.85
CA ALA A 210 21.35 -23.31 -3.01
C ALA A 210 21.08 -23.60 -1.52
N ALA A 211 19.93 -24.18 -1.20
CA ALA A 211 19.57 -24.60 0.15
C ALA A 211 20.45 -25.77 0.63
N GLN A 212 20.69 -26.77 -0.21
CA GLN A 212 21.59 -27.89 0.07
C GLN A 212 23.01 -27.41 0.40
N SER A 213 23.56 -26.50 -0.41
CA SER A 213 24.93 -25.98 -0.21
C SER A 213 25.11 -25.27 1.14
N LYS A 214 24.02 -24.72 1.69
CA LYS A 214 23.97 -24.05 3.00
C LYS A 214 23.50 -24.95 4.14
N GLN A 215 23.22 -26.22 3.85
CA GLN A 215 22.70 -27.23 4.78
C GLN A 215 21.42 -26.75 5.50
N LEU A 216 20.51 -26.09 4.79
CA LEU A 216 19.32 -25.48 5.40
C LEU A 216 18.35 -26.52 5.99
N THR A 217 18.21 -27.69 5.36
CA THR A 217 17.42 -28.83 5.87
C THR A 217 17.88 -29.25 7.27
N LEU A 218 19.19 -29.46 7.44
CA LEU A 218 19.78 -29.84 8.72
C LEU A 218 19.57 -28.76 9.79
N ARG A 219 19.71 -27.48 9.42
CA ARG A 219 19.47 -26.36 10.36
C ARG A 219 18.01 -26.32 10.83
N LEU A 220 17.06 -26.55 9.94
CA LEU A 220 15.64 -26.59 10.30
C LEU A 220 15.33 -27.79 11.22
N GLN A 221 15.89 -28.97 10.94
CA GLN A 221 15.80 -30.14 11.80
C GLN A 221 16.34 -29.87 13.22
N GLN A 222 17.48 -29.17 13.31
CA GLN A 222 18.06 -28.79 14.61
C GLN A 222 17.17 -27.82 15.39
N ILE A 223 16.55 -26.85 14.70
CA ILE A 223 15.59 -25.93 15.32
C ILE A 223 14.37 -26.70 15.83
N ALA A 224 13.84 -27.62 15.03
CA ALA A 224 12.68 -28.43 15.41
C ALA A 224 12.97 -29.27 16.66
N ALA A 225 14.08 -30.02 16.66
CA ALA A 225 14.51 -30.81 17.80
C ALA A 225 14.74 -29.95 19.07
N ALA A 226 15.34 -28.77 18.93
CA ALA A 226 15.57 -27.87 20.05
C ALA A 226 14.27 -27.29 20.64
N LEU A 227 13.22 -27.12 19.83
CA LEU A 227 11.92 -26.64 20.26
C LEU A 227 11.05 -27.76 20.85
N GLU A 228 11.09 -28.96 20.28
CA GLU A 228 10.37 -30.13 20.80
C GLU A 228 10.89 -30.58 22.16
N ASN A 229 12.21 -30.60 22.36
CA ASN A 229 12.81 -30.92 23.66
C ASN A 229 12.47 -29.88 24.75
N LYS A 230 12.16 -28.63 24.38
CA LYS A 230 11.72 -27.60 25.33
C LYS A 230 10.23 -27.69 25.69
N VAL A 231 9.42 -28.36 24.87
CA VAL A 231 7.99 -28.59 25.16
C VAL A 231 7.80 -29.71 26.17
N THR A 232 8.74 -30.67 26.27
CA THR A 232 8.69 -31.76 27.25
C THR A 232 9.10 -31.37 28.68
N ASP A 233 9.73 -30.21 28.87
CA ASP A 233 10.21 -29.73 30.19
C ASP A 233 9.27 -28.68 30.84
N LEU A 234 8.04 -28.52 30.33
CA LEU A 234 6.96 -27.67 30.87
C LEU A 234 5.75 -28.53 31.26
#